data_AF-A0A3B0V3M8-F1
#
_entry.id   AF-A0A3B0V3M8-F1
#
_cell.length_a   1.000
_cell.length_b   1.000
_cell.length_c   1.000
_cell.angle_alpha   90.00
_cell.angle_beta   90.00
_cell.angle_gamma   90.00
#
_symmetry.space_group_name_H-M   'P 1'
#
loop_
_entity.id
_entity.type
_entity.pdbx_description
1 polymer ?
#
loop_
_entity_poly.entity_id
_entity_poly.type
_entity_poly.pdbx_seq_one_letter_code
_entity_poly.pdbx_strand_id
1 'polypeptide(L)'
;FLQQVALMSVIAVIIGGIFYYLQADFVKQFFPDRDGRTAVFAYINIATNSLTLFFQLLLIPLLLQKIKIHQILGIFPLMMLLTLTLFGIMPVLYVVLGGIVLQRSGAYGIMKPPTDWLFTGLPDNIKYKFKNFLDTVIYRGGDVVAQLLIVNFLVTSEHSFLHWLETKYNFDLNDLMVLTVIGICLCMVWFWNATKVGKMVVDEFKKYNNEPKNL
;
A
#
# COMPACT_ATOMS: atom_id res chain seq x y z
N PHE A 1 6.89 -0.62 -19.11
CA PHE A 1 6.80 -1.55 -17.96
C PHE A 1 7.17 -0.87 -16.64
N LEU A 2 8.43 -0.44 -16.48
CA LEU A 2 8.95 0.14 -15.23
C LEU A 2 8.14 1.33 -14.68
N GLN A 3 7.65 2.23 -15.53
CA GLN A 3 6.78 3.33 -15.11
C GLN A 3 5.49 2.84 -14.41
N GLN A 4 4.91 1.73 -14.86
CA GLN A 4 3.71 1.17 -14.25
C GLN A 4 4.02 0.50 -12.91
N VAL A 5 5.21 -0.08 -12.76
CA VAL A 5 5.73 -0.56 -11.47
C VAL A 5 5.92 0.60 -10.49
N ALA A 6 6.47 1.73 -10.95
CA ALA A 6 6.57 2.95 -10.16
C ALA A 6 5.18 3.46 -9.74
N LEU A 7 4.23 3.56 -10.69
CA LEU A 7 2.86 4.00 -10.43
C LEU A 7 2.17 3.15 -9.36
N MET A 8 2.21 1.82 -9.47
CA MET A 8 1.59 0.95 -8.45
C MET A 8 2.25 1.12 -7.08
N SER A 9 3.56 1.35 -7.04
CA SER A 9 4.31 1.49 -5.79
C SER A 9 4.03 2.83 -5.12
N VAL A 10 3.89 3.91 -5.89
CA VAL A 10 3.46 5.22 -5.37
C VAL A 10 2.06 5.13 -4.77
N ILE A 11 1.10 4.49 -5.47
CA ILE A 11 -0.25 4.33 -4.93
C ILE A 11 -0.24 3.48 -3.64
N ALA A 12 0.56 2.42 -3.61
CA ALA A 12 0.72 1.59 -2.42
C ALA A 12 1.27 2.38 -1.22
N VAL A 13 2.24 3.27 -1.45
CA VAL A 13 2.82 4.15 -0.41
C VAL A 13 1.78 5.16 0.10
N ILE A 14 0.98 5.75 -0.79
CA ILE A 14 -0.10 6.67 -0.40
C ILE A 14 -1.14 5.95 0.48
N ILE A 15 -1.59 4.76 0.06
CA ILE A 15 -2.49 3.92 0.88
C ILE A 15 -1.82 3.56 2.21
N GLY A 16 -0.52 3.23 2.15
CA GLY A 16 0.36 3.07 3.31
C GLY A 16 0.20 4.19 4.34
N GLY A 17 0.37 5.43 3.87
CA GLY A 17 0.24 6.64 4.65
C GLY A 17 -1.15 6.87 5.23
N ILE A 18 -2.22 6.57 4.47
CA ILE A 18 -3.61 6.70 4.96
C ILE A 18 -3.82 5.82 6.20
N PHE A 19 -3.47 4.55 6.10
CA PHE A 19 -3.62 3.61 7.22
C PHE A 19 -2.73 3.98 8.41
N TYR A 20 -1.53 4.49 8.16
CA TYR A 20 -0.64 4.95 9.24
C TYR A 20 -1.25 6.15 10.00
N TYR A 21 -1.82 7.11 9.26
CA TYR A 21 -2.54 8.23 9.86
C TYR A 21 -3.73 7.73 10.70
N LEU A 22 -4.58 6.88 10.12
CA LEU A 22 -5.74 6.31 10.81
C LEU A 22 -5.35 5.51 12.05
N GLN A 23 -4.24 4.77 12.01
CA GLN A 23 -3.69 4.09 13.17
C GLN A 23 -3.38 5.07 14.31
N ALA A 24 -2.62 6.12 14.00
CA ALA A 24 -2.20 7.09 15.00
C ALA A 24 -3.40 7.83 15.61
N ASP A 25 -4.37 8.20 14.78
CA ASP A 25 -5.58 8.89 15.20
C ASP A 25 -6.47 8.00 16.10
N PHE A 26 -6.81 6.78 15.66
CA PHE A 26 -7.64 5.87 16.46
C PHE A 26 -6.97 5.45 17.77
N VAL A 27 -5.67 5.13 17.74
CA VAL A 27 -4.96 4.76 18.97
C VAL A 27 -4.92 5.95 19.95
N LYS A 28 -4.81 7.19 19.45
CA LYS A 28 -4.83 8.40 20.28
C LYS A 28 -6.19 8.61 20.97
N GLN A 29 -7.29 8.35 20.26
CA GLN A 29 -8.66 8.51 20.77
C GLN A 29 -9.01 7.48 21.85
N PHE A 30 -8.67 6.20 21.64
CA PHE A 30 -9.05 5.11 22.56
C PHE A 30 -8.07 4.91 23.73
N PHE A 31 -6.81 5.33 23.58
CA PHE A 31 -5.80 5.22 24.62
C PHE A 31 -5.23 6.60 24.92
N PRO A 32 -5.72 7.34 25.93
CA PRO A 32 -5.23 8.68 26.25
C PRO A 32 -3.81 8.68 26.87
N ASP A 33 -3.49 7.62 27.61
CA ASP A 33 -2.19 7.42 28.26
C ASP A 33 -1.08 6.96 27.28
N ARG A 34 0.17 7.37 27.55
CA ARG A 34 1.33 7.06 26.70
C ARG A 34 1.75 5.59 26.79
N ASP A 35 1.66 4.97 27.96
CA ASP A 35 2.09 3.58 28.16
C ASP A 35 1.09 2.63 27.46
N GLY A 36 -0.21 2.92 27.57
CA GLY A 36 -1.26 2.22 26.85
C GLY A 36 -1.08 2.25 25.33
N ARG A 37 -0.78 3.42 24.76
CA ARG A 37 -0.46 3.55 23.32
C ARG A 37 0.74 2.71 22.93
N THR A 38 1.82 2.78 23.71
CA THR A 38 3.06 2.05 23.44
C THR A 38 2.84 0.54 23.43
N ALA A 39 2.07 0.02 24.40
CA ALA A 39 1.70 -1.39 24.46
C ALA A 39 0.91 -1.82 23.21
N VAL A 40 -0.08 -1.03 22.79
CA VAL A 40 -0.87 -1.33 21.58
C VAL A 40 0.00 -1.34 20.32
N PHE A 41 0.91 -0.37 20.16
CA PHE A 41 1.86 -0.37 19.05
C PHE A 41 2.76 -1.61 19.07
N ALA A 42 3.21 -2.06 20.25
CA ALA A 42 3.99 -3.28 20.39
C ALA A 42 3.21 -4.52 19.92
N TYR A 43 1.94 -4.67 20.33
CA TYR A 43 1.08 -5.77 19.87
C TYR A 43 0.85 -5.74 18.36
N ILE A 44 0.57 -4.57 17.79
CA ILE A 44 0.41 -4.39 16.34
C ILE A 44 1.68 -4.83 15.61
N ASN A 45 2.85 -4.44 16.10
CA ASN A 45 4.13 -4.80 15.49
C ASN A 45 4.39 -6.32 15.57
N ILE A 46 4.12 -6.96 16.71
CA ILE A 46 4.27 -8.42 16.86
C ILE A 46 3.33 -9.16 15.90
N ALA A 47 2.04 -8.77 15.87
CA ALA A 47 1.05 -9.38 14.99
C ALA A 47 1.42 -9.19 13.51
N THR A 48 1.82 -7.98 13.13
CA THR A 48 2.25 -7.63 11.77
C THR A 48 3.43 -8.49 11.33
N ASN A 49 4.49 -8.57 12.13
CA ASN A 49 5.69 -9.33 11.78
C ASN A 49 5.40 -10.84 11.71
N SER A 50 4.62 -11.37 12.66
CA SER A 50 4.22 -12.79 12.65
C SER A 50 3.42 -13.15 11.41
N LEU A 51 2.45 -12.30 11.03
CA LEU A 51 1.63 -12.52 9.85
C LEU A 51 2.42 -12.31 8.55
N THR A 52 3.39 -11.38 8.55
CA THR A 52 4.33 -11.20 7.43
C THR A 52 5.12 -12.48 7.19
N LEU A 53 5.70 -13.07 8.24
CA LEU A 53 6.44 -14.33 8.14
C LEU A 53 5.55 -15.46 7.62
N PHE A 54 4.32 -15.56 8.12
CA PHE A 54 3.34 -16.52 7.63
C PHE A 54 3.09 -16.35 6.12
N PHE A 55 2.88 -15.12 5.64
CA PHE A 55 2.68 -14.87 4.22
C PHE A 55 3.91 -15.19 3.37
N GLN A 56 5.11 -14.82 3.82
CA GLN A 56 6.34 -15.03 3.05
C GLN A 56 6.76 -16.50 2.98
N LEU A 57 6.61 -17.24 4.08
CA LEU A 57 7.09 -18.62 4.17
C LEU A 57 6.09 -19.62 3.61
N LEU A 58 4.79 -19.34 3.74
CA LEU A 58 3.73 -20.30 3.40
C LEU A 58 2.89 -19.81 2.22
N LEU A 59 2.25 -18.64 2.36
CA LEU A 59 1.24 -18.21 1.40
C LEU A 59 1.82 -17.93 0.01
N ILE A 60 2.83 -17.07 -0.08
CA ILE A 60 3.34 -16.59 -1.36
C ILE A 60 4.08 -17.67 -2.17
N PRO A 61 4.93 -18.52 -1.57
CA PRO A 61 5.53 -19.62 -2.31
C PRO A 61 4.47 -20.54 -2.93
N LEU A 62 3.38 -20.83 -2.21
CA LEU A 62 2.26 -21.62 -2.73
C LEU A 62 1.50 -20.90 -3.85
N LEU A 63 1.26 -19.60 -3.72
CA LEU A 63 0.56 -18.82 -4.75
C LEU A 63 1.39 -18.71 -6.03
N LEU A 64 2.71 -18.46 -5.92
CA LEU A 64 3.61 -18.36 -7.08
C LEU A 64 3.71 -19.66 -7.87
N GLN A 65 3.51 -20.83 -7.24
CA GLN A 65 3.50 -22.12 -7.92
C GLN A 65 2.18 -22.41 -8.65
N LYS A 66 1.06 -21.87 -8.16
CA LYS A 66 -0.30 -22.24 -8.63
C LYS A 66 -0.98 -21.18 -9.49
N ILE A 67 -0.57 -19.91 -9.36
CA ILE A 67 -1.32 -18.77 -9.90
C ILE A 67 -0.38 -17.88 -10.73
N LYS A 68 -0.92 -17.24 -11.78
CA LYS A 68 -0.17 -16.29 -12.61
C LYS A 68 0.14 -15.00 -11.84
N ILE A 69 1.32 -14.45 -12.08
CA ILE A 69 1.82 -13.23 -11.41
C ILE A 69 0.84 -12.06 -11.44
N HIS A 70 0.13 -11.85 -12.55
CA HIS A 70 -0.83 -10.75 -12.69
C HIS A 70 -2.03 -10.88 -11.76
N GLN A 71 -2.42 -12.08 -11.36
CA GLN A 71 -3.50 -12.28 -10.38
C GLN A 71 -2.96 -12.05 -8.97
N ILE A 72 -1.74 -12.53 -8.68
CA ILE A 72 -1.10 -12.37 -7.38
C ILE A 72 -0.90 -10.88 -7.03
N LEU A 73 -0.41 -10.09 -7.99
CA LEU A 73 -0.27 -8.63 -7.82
C LEU A 73 -1.61 -7.91 -7.59
N GLY A 74 -2.72 -8.47 -8.06
CA GLY A 74 -4.07 -7.93 -7.84
C GLY A 74 -4.68 -8.29 -6.48
N ILE A 75 -4.16 -9.31 -5.77
CA ILE A 75 -4.71 -9.74 -4.48
C ILE A 75 -4.59 -8.63 -3.44
N PHE A 76 -3.41 -8.02 -3.31
CA PHE A 76 -3.17 -7.04 -2.26
C PHE A 76 -3.99 -5.74 -2.42
N PRO A 77 -4.07 -5.12 -3.61
CA PRO A 77 -4.98 -3.99 -3.83
C PRO A 77 -6.44 -4.31 -3.51
N LEU A 78 -6.90 -5.52 -3.84
CA LEU A 78 -8.26 -5.96 -3.55
C LEU A 78 -8.50 -6.11 -2.04
N MET A 79 -7.53 -6.67 -1.31
CA MET A 79 -7.58 -6.74 0.15
C MET A 79 -7.67 -5.35 0.79
N MET A 80 -6.92 -4.37 0.27
CA MET A 80 -6.95 -3.00 0.77
C MET A 80 -8.28 -2.31 0.45
N LEU A 81 -8.85 -2.56 -0.74
CA LEU A 81 -10.18 -2.07 -1.10
C LEU A 81 -11.26 -2.56 -0.12
N LEU A 82 -11.25 -3.86 0.20
CA LEU A 82 -12.18 -4.45 1.16
C LEU A 82 -11.97 -3.88 2.56
N THR A 83 -10.72 -3.72 2.99
CA THR A 83 -10.39 -3.20 4.32
C THR A 83 -10.86 -1.75 4.48
N LEU A 84 -10.60 -0.90 3.49
CA LEU A 84 -11.07 0.49 3.51
C LEU A 84 -12.60 0.57 3.45
N THR A 85 -13.25 -0.28 2.65
CA THR A 85 -14.72 -0.35 2.62
C THR A 85 -15.28 -0.72 3.99
N LEU A 86 -14.66 -1.68 4.69
CA LEU A 86 -15.03 -2.02 6.07
C LEU A 86 -14.82 -0.86 7.04
N PHE A 87 -13.77 -0.05 6.88
CA PHE A 87 -13.54 1.13 7.72
C PHE A 87 -14.65 2.16 7.57
N GLY A 88 -15.13 2.38 6.34
CA GLY A 88 -16.23 3.30 6.06
C GLY A 88 -17.58 2.84 6.62
N ILE A 89 -17.82 1.53 6.70
CA ILE A 89 -19.10 0.97 7.19
C ILE A 89 -19.05 0.77 8.71
N MET A 90 -17.94 0.27 9.25
CA MET A 90 -17.80 -0.14 10.66
C MET A 90 -16.48 0.40 11.25
N PRO A 91 -16.44 1.68 11.66
CA PRO A 91 -15.23 2.32 12.18
C PRO A 91 -14.95 1.96 13.65
N VAL A 92 -14.91 0.66 13.96
CA VAL A 92 -14.66 0.16 15.32
C VAL A 92 -13.17 -0.14 15.50
N LEU A 93 -12.63 0.11 16.70
CA LEU A 93 -11.22 -0.07 17.03
C LEU A 93 -10.64 -1.40 16.52
N TYR A 94 -11.31 -2.53 16.75
CA TYR A 94 -10.84 -3.85 16.31
C TYR A 94 -10.74 -3.98 14.78
N VAL A 95 -11.69 -3.40 14.04
CA VAL A 95 -11.69 -3.41 12.57
C VAL A 95 -10.51 -2.59 12.06
N VAL A 96 -10.32 -1.40 12.61
CA VAL A 96 -9.23 -0.49 12.22
C VAL A 96 -7.87 -1.11 12.52
N LEU A 97 -7.64 -1.57 13.76
CA LEU A 97 -6.37 -2.20 14.16
C LEU A 97 -6.09 -3.47 13.36
N GLY A 98 -7.10 -4.32 13.14
CA GLY A 98 -6.97 -5.51 12.31
C GLY A 98 -6.62 -5.19 10.85
N GLY A 99 -7.28 -4.17 10.28
CA GLY A 99 -7.00 -3.69 8.93
C GLY A 99 -5.59 -3.13 8.78
N ILE A 100 -5.08 -2.43 9.80
CA ILE A 100 -3.70 -1.92 9.82
C ILE A 100 -2.68 -3.07 9.86
N VAL A 101 -2.91 -4.06 10.72
CA VAL A 101 -2.06 -5.27 10.77
C VAL A 101 -2.08 -5.97 9.42
N LEU A 102 -3.25 -6.11 8.79
CA LEU A 102 -3.42 -6.72 7.48
C LEU A 102 -2.71 -5.93 6.37
N GLN A 103 -2.84 -4.60 6.38
CA GLN A 103 -2.16 -3.72 5.43
C GLN A 103 -0.65 -3.88 5.53
N ARG A 104 -0.08 -3.79 6.74
CA ARG A 104 1.37 -3.82 6.91
C ARG A 104 1.93 -5.19 6.59
N SER A 105 1.29 -6.23 7.11
CA SER A 105 1.71 -7.61 6.84
C SER A 105 1.55 -7.99 5.38
N GLY A 106 0.50 -7.54 4.71
CA GLY A 106 0.30 -7.77 3.28
C GLY A 106 1.28 -6.97 2.41
N ALA A 107 1.66 -5.75 2.80
CA ALA A 107 2.64 -4.96 2.04
C ALA A 107 4.00 -5.67 1.98
N TYR A 108 4.51 -6.12 3.13
CA TYR A 108 5.79 -6.83 3.21
C TYR A 108 5.69 -8.31 2.84
N GLY A 109 4.57 -8.94 3.16
CA GLY A 109 4.40 -10.37 3.06
C GLY A 109 3.81 -10.84 1.75
N ILE A 110 2.87 -10.09 1.17
CA ILE A 110 2.14 -10.45 -0.05
C ILE A 110 2.64 -9.67 -1.26
N MET A 111 2.82 -8.35 -1.15
CA MET A 111 3.15 -7.55 -2.32
C MET A 111 4.64 -7.56 -2.66
N LYS A 112 5.52 -7.46 -1.66
CA LYS A 112 6.96 -7.37 -1.89
C LYS A 112 7.53 -8.52 -2.73
N PRO A 113 7.25 -9.82 -2.45
CA PRO A 113 7.89 -10.90 -3.22
C PRO A 113 7.46 -10.95 -4.71
N PRO A 114 6.17 -10.83 -5.07
CA PRO A 114 5.73 -10.68 -6.45
C PRO A 114 6.34 -9.47 -7.15
N THR A 115 6.47 -8.33 -6.45
CA THR A 115 7.14 -7.14 -7.01
C THR A 115 8.63 -7.39 -7.23
N ASP A 116 9.33 -8.07 -6.33
CA ASP A 116 10.73 -8.43 -6.53
C ASP A 116 10.93 -9.40 -7.70
N TRP A 117 9.97 -10.32 -7.90
CA TRP A 117 9.95 -11.23 -9.05
C TRP A 117 9.82 -10.51 -10.39
N LEU A 118 9.12 -9.37 -10.45
CA LEU A 118 9.02 -8.56 -11.68
C LEU A 118 10.36 -8.08 -12.23
N PHE A 119 11.41 -8.09 -11.41
CA PHE A 119 12.75 -7.63 -11.78
C PHE A 119 13.72 -8.78 -12.11
N THR A 120 13.35 -10.05 -11.95
CA THR A 120 14.30 -11.16 -12.11
C THR A 120 14.71 -11.42 -13.56
N GLY A 121 13.85 -11.09 -14.52
CA GLY A 121 14.13 -11.22 -15.95
C GLY A 121 14.68 -9.95 -16.62
N LEU A 122 15.00 -8.92 -15.85
CA LEU A 122 15.60 -7.69 -16.38
C LEU A 122 17.13 -7.73 -16.33
N PRO A 123 17.83 -7.07 -17.27
CA PRO A 123 19.27 -6.84 -17.19
C PRO A 123 19.69 -6.17 -15.88
N ASP A 124 20.85 -6.57 -15.34
CA ASP A 124 21.34 -6.10 -14.03
C ASP A 124 21.48 -4.56 -13.96
N ASN A 125 21.94 -3.92 -15.04
CA ASN A 125 22.07 -2.47 -15.12
C ASN A 125 20.73 -1.73 -14.93
N ILE A 126 19.64 -2.26 -15.48
CA ILE A 126 18.30 -1.69 -15.36
C ILE A 126 17.70 -2.06 -14.00
N LYS A 127 17.81 -3.34 -13.63
CA LYS A 127 17.30 -3.90 -12.38
C LYS A 127 17.80 -3.14 -11.16
N TYR A 128 19.12 -3.02 -10.98
CA TYR A 128 19.68 -2.40 -9.78
C TYR A 128 19.42 -0.89 -9.74
N LYS A 129 19.50 -0.21 -10.89
CA LYS A 129 19.21 1.23 -10.97
C LYS A 129 17.76 1.54 -10.59
N PHE A 130 16.82 0.74 -11.10
CA PHE A 130 15.41 0.94 -10.84
C PHE A 130 15.01 0.51 -9.42
N LYS A 131 15.57 -0.59 -8.89
CA LYS A 131 15.36 -0.97 -7.48
C LYS A 131 15.83 0.13 -6.52
N ASN A 132 17.03 0.67 -6.74
CA ASN A 132 17.52 1.79 -5.94
C ASN A 132 16.60 3.01 -6.02
N PHE A 133 16.12 3.35 -7.22
CA PHE A 133 15.15 4.44 -7.40
C PHE A 133 13.84 4.19 -6.65
N LEU A 134 13.30 2.96 -6.70
CA LEU A 134 12.10 2.56 -5.99
C LEU A 134 12.28 2.70 -4.47
N ASP A 135 13.38 2.17 -3.94
CA ASP A 135 13.69 2.16 -2.50
C ASP A 135 13.93 3.55 -1.93
N THR A 136 14.57 4.44 -2.67
CA THR A 136 14.91 5.78 -2.19
C THR A 136 13.85 6.82 -2.55
N VAL A 137 13.50 6.96 -3.82
CA VAL A 137 12.62 8.04 -4.27
C VAL A 137 11.17 7.71 -3.95
N ILE A 138 10.73 6.50 -4.26
CA ILE A 138 9.31 6.14 -4.13
C ILE A 138 8.98 5.76 -2.70
N TYR A 139 9.67 4.80 -2.10
CA TYR A 139 9.33 4.37 -0.74
C TYR A 139 9.67 5.44 0.31
N ARG A 140 10.92 5.95 0.35
CA ARG A 140 11.29 6.95 1.36
C ARG A 140 10.74 8.35 1.05
N GLY A 141 10.86 8.79 -0.20
CA GLY A 141 10.31 10.10 -0.61
C GLY A 141 8.78 10.11 -0.58
N GLY A 142 8.15 9.03 -1.03
CA GLY A 142 6.71 8.89 -1.03
C GLY A 142 6.11 8.86 0.37
N ASP A 143 6.73 8.21 1.36
CA ASP A 143 6.21 8.20 2.74
C ASP A 143 6.13 9.62 3.32
N VAL A 144 7.16 10.43 3.12
CA VAL A 144 7.19 11.83 3.59
C VAL A 144 6.14 12.66 2.85
N VAL A 145 6.08 12.56 1.52
CA VAL A 145 5.12 13.32 0.71
C VAL A 145 3.69 12.89 1.03
N ALA A 146 3.43 11.60 1.18
CA ALA A 146 2.12 11.07 1.53
C ALA A 146 1.67 11.56 2.91
N GLN A 147 2.55 11.50 3.92
CA GLN A 147 2.23 12.04 5.24
C GLN A 147 1.99 13.54 5.22
N LEU A 148 2.82 14.32 4.54
CA LEU A 148 2.62 15.76 4.41
C LEU A 148 1.30 16.11 3.71
N LEU A 149 0.97 15.39 2.63
CA LEU A 149 -0.28 15.57 1.89
C LEU A 149 -1.47 15.20 2.79
N ILE A 150 -1.44 14.03 3.44
CA ILE A 150 -2.55 13.57 4.28
C ILE A 150 -2.73 14.49 5.49
N VAL A 151 -1.67 14.75 6.25
CA VAL A 151 -1.75 15.52 7.49
C VAL A 151 -2.04 17.00 7.21
N ASN A 152 -1.29 17.65 6.32
CA ASN A 152 -1.40 19.11 6.16
C ASN A 152 -2.45 19.52 5.13
N PHE A 153 -2.62 18.76 4.04
CA PHE A 153 -3.51 19.17 2.96
C PHE A 153 -4.92 18.58 3.09
N LEU A 154 -5.04 17.33 3.55
CA LEU A 154 -6.34 16.68 3.71
C LEU A 154 -6.95 16.96 5.09
N VAL A 155 -6.24 16.70 6.19
CA VAL A 155 -6.92 16.57 7.50
C VAL A 155 -6.73 17.75 8.48
N THR A 156 -5.50 18.21 8.75
CA THR A 156 -5.22 19.01 9.97
C THR A 156 -5.29 20.54 9.79
N SER A 157 -5.25 21.07 8.58
CA SER A 157 -5.20 22.53 8.39
C SER A 157 -6.59 23.17 8.51
N GLU A 158 -6.69 24.31 9.22
CA GLU A 158 -7.87 25.21 9.18
C GLU A 158 -8.22 25.68 7.75
N HIS A 159 -7.27 25.53 6.81
CA HIS A 159 -7.44 25.74 5.37
C HIS A 159 -7.35 24.45 4.55
N SER A 160 -7.66 23.29 5.14
CA SER A 160 -7.66 22.04 4.40
C SER A 160 -8.64 22.13 3.23
N PHE A 161 -8.28 21.52 2.10
CA PHE A 161 -9.15 21.48 0.93
C PHE A 161 -10.50 20.83 1.28
N LEU A 162 -10.49 19.89 2.24
CA LEU A 162 -11.68 19.21 2.74
C LEU A 162 -12.58 20.16 3.53
N HIS A 163 -12.04 20.92 4.50
CA HIS A 163 -12.82 21.93 5.21
C HIS A 163 -13.36 23.01 4.28
N TRP A 164 -12.59 23.40 3.25
CA TRP A 164 -13.09 24.31 2.22
C TRP A 164 -14.25 23.70 1.42
N LEU A 165 -14.18 22.42 1.06
CA LEU A 165 -15.27 21.71 0.37
C LEU A 165 -16.51 21.55 1.24
N GLU A 166 -16.34 21.15 2.50
CA GLU A 166 -17.40 21.03 3.51
C GLU A 166 -18.13 22.36 3.67
N THR A 167 -17.38 23.45 3.86
CA THR A 167 -17.94 24.80 4.01
C THR A 167 -18.63 25.27 2.73
N LYS A 168 -18.09 24.93 1.55
CA LYS A 168 -18.61 25.37 0.25
C LYS A 168 -19.87 24.61 -0.19
N TYR A 169 -19.94 23.31 0.09
CA TYR A 169 -21.04 22.45 -0.33
C TYR A 169 -21.99 22.06 0.81
N ASN A 170 -21.72 22.53 2.04
CA ASN A 170 -22.53 22.32 3.24
C ASN A 170 -22.81 20.84 3.52
N PHE A 171 -21.77 20.01 3.47
CA PHE A 171 -21.81 18.62 3.93
C PHE A 171 -20.77 18.45 5.06
N ASP A 172 -21.00 17.50 5.95
CA ASP A 172 -20.07 17.13 7.04
C ASP A 172 -19.48 15.74 6.71
N LEU A 173 -18.22 15.67 6.24
CA LEU A 173 -17.52 14.39 6.07
C LEU A 173 -16.64 14.19 7.28
N ASN A 174 -16.84 13.11 8.01
CA ASN A 174 -15.80 12.63 8.93
C ASN A 174 -14.52 12.35 8.14
N ASP A 175 -13.35 12.76 8.66
CA ASP A 175 -12.03 12.56 8.03
C ASP A 175 -11.82 11.11 7.57
N LEU A 176 -12.28 10.16 8.38
CA LEU A 176 -12.27 8.73 8.06
C LEU A 176 -13.02 8.41 6.77
N MET A 177 -14.19 8.99 6.55
CA MET A 177 -15.01 8.74 5.37
C MET A 177 -14.34 9.31 4.12
N VAL A 178 -13.73 10.50 4.20
CA VAL A 178 -12.99 11.08 3.07
C VAL A 178 -11.79 10.20 2.70
N LEU A 179 -10.96 9.85 3.69
CA LEU A 179 -9.79 9.01 3.50
C LEU A 179 -10.18 7.62 2.97
N THR A 180 -11.33 7.10 3.40
CA THR A 180 -11.88 5.84 2.90
C THR A 180 -12.28 5.93 1.43
N VAL A 181 -13.04 6.95 1.04
CA VAL A 181 -13.50 7.12 -0.35
C VAL A 181 -12.31 7.34 -1.29
N ILE A 182 -11.37 8.23 -0.92
CA ILE A 182 -10.13 8.44 -1.68
C ILE A 182 -9.34 7.14 -1.78
N GLY A 183 -9.19 6.43 -0.66
CA GLY A 183 -8.49 5.16 -0.60
C GLY A 183 -9.11 4.09 -1.49
N ILE A 184 -10.45 3.97 -1.53
CA ILE A 184 -11.17 3.03 -2.40
C ILE A 184 -10.93 3.37 -3.88
N CYS A 185 -11.02 4.64 -4.24
CA CYS A 185 -10.70 5.12 -5.60
C CYS A 185 -9.27 4.76 -6.00
N LEU A 186 -8.30 5.03 -5.12
CA LEU A 186 -6.89 4.66 -5.33
C LEU A 186 -6.71 3.14 -5.45
N CYS A 187 -7.40 2.34 -4.63
CA CYS A 187 -7.32 0.88 -4.71
C CYS A 187 -7.87 0.33 -6.02
N MET A 188 -8.94 0.91 -6.58
CA MET A 188 -9.47 0.50 -7.88
C MET A 188 -8.44 0.77 -9.01
N VAL A 189 -7.84 1.97 -9.02
CA VAL A 189 -6.78 2.33 -9.97
C VAL A 189 -5.57 1.41 -9.80
N TRP A 190 -5.19 1.14 -8.55
CA TRP A 190 -4.08 0.27 -8.22
C TRP A 190 -4.31 -1.17 -8.67
N PHE A 191 -5.49 -1.74 -8.43
CA PHE A 191 -5.85 -3.08 -8.86
C PHE A 191 -5.76 -3.21 -10.39
N TRP A 192 -6.34 -2.25 -11.13
CA TRP A 192 -6.25 -2.23 -12.58
C TRP A 192 -4.81 -2.14 -13.06
N ASN A 193 -4.01 -1.26 -12.46
CA ASN A 193 -2.60 -1.12 -12.82
C ASN A 193 -1.77 -2.36 -12.49
N ALA A 194 -1.95 -2.96 -11.31
CA ALA A 194 -1.20 -4.12 -10.85
C ALA A 194 -1.42 -5.35 -11.77
N THR A 195 -2.67 -5.59 -12.17
CA THR A 195 -2.99 -6.66 -13.12
C THR A 195 -2.42 -6.38 -14.52
N LYS A 196 -2.37 -5.11 -14.95
CA LYS A 196 -1.75 -4.68 -16.20
C LYS A 196 -0.22 -4.88 -16.18
N VAL A 197 0.45 -4.51 -15.09
CA VAL A 197 1.90 -4.71 -14.88
C VAL A 197 2.26 -6.19 -15.00
N GLY A 198 1.51 -7.06 -14.33
CA GLY A 198 1.77 -8.50 -14.38
C GLY A 198 1.53 -9.14 -15.75
N LYS A 199 0.77 -8.51 -16.65
CA LYS A 199 0.65 -8.95 -18.05
C LYS A 199 1.84 -8.46 -18.88
N MET A 200 2.23 -7.20 -18.70
CA MET A 200 3.35 -6.58 -19.43
C MET A 200 4.70 -7.26 -19.16
N VAL A 201 4.91 -7.81 -17.96
CA VAL A 201 6.19 -8.45 -17.60
C VAL A 201 6.56 -9.60 -18.53
N VAL A 202 5.57 -10.36 -19.00
CA VAL A 202 5.80 -11.51 -19.89
C VAL A 202 6.37 -11.05 -21.23
N ASP A 203 5.83 -9.95 -21.78
CA ASP A 203 6.30 -9.38 -23.04
C ASP A 203 7.65 -8.69 -22.86
N GLU A 204 7.88 -8.06 -21.71
CA GLU A 204 9.14 -7.40 -21.41
C GLU A 204 10.29 -8.41 -21.27
N PHE A 205 10.08 -9.53 -20.58
CA PHE A 205 11.09 -10.58 -20.47
C PHE A 205 11.43 -11.20 -21.83
N LYS A 206 10.45 -11.32 -22.74
CA LYS A 206 10.70 -11.80 -24.11
C LYS A 206 11.61 -10.86 -24.89
N LYS A 207 11.49 -9.54 -24.73
CA LYS A 207 12.36 -8.57 -25.42
C LYS A 207 13.82 -8.79 -25.07
N TYR A 208 14.13 -8.89 -23.77
CA TYR A 208 15.51 -9.08 -23.30
C TYR A 208 16.07 -10.48 -23.57
N ASN A 209 15.23 -11.50 -23.63
CA ASN A 209 15.68 -12.84 -24.02
C ASN A 209 15.96 -12.96 -25.53
N ASN A 210 15.37 -12.11 -26.35
CA ASN A 210 15.52 -12.11 -27.81
C ASN A 210 16.59 -11.12 -28.32
N GLU A 211 17.12 -10.24 -27.46
CA GLU A 211 18.26 -9.40 -27.81
C GLU A 211 19.53 -10.26 -27.92
N PRO A 212 20.34 -10.12 -28.99
CA PRO A 212 21.61 -10.83 -29.07
C PRO A 212 22.45 -10.42 -27.86
N LYS A 213 22.86 -11.41 -27.07
CA LYS A 213 23.85 -11.21 -26.01
C LYS A 213 25.13 -10.81 -26.71
N ASN A 214 25.41 -9.51 -26.76
CA ASN A 214 26.72 -9.00 -27.17
C ASN A 214 27.72 -9.46 -26.09
N LEU A 215 28.30 -10.63 -26.33
CA LEU A 215 29.49 -11.18 -25.68
C LEU A 215 30.73 -10.67 -26.41
#